data_AF-A0A0H5DNC1-F1
#
_entry.id   AF-A0A0H5DNC1-F1
#
_cell.length_a   1.000
_cell.length_b   1.000
_cell.length_c   1.000
_cell.angle_alpha   90.00
_cell.angle_beta   90.00
_cell.angle_gamma   90.00
#
_symmetry.space_group_name_H-M   'P 1'
#
loop_
_entity.id
_entity.type
_entity.pdbx_description
1 polymer ?
#
loop_
_entity_poly.entity_id
_entity_poly.type
_entity_poly.pdbx_seq_one_letter_code
_entity_poly.pdbx_strand_id
1 'polypeptide(L)'
;MDLKEAVNGFLRSTGGYPIQSDDPIIKVQINNETVLAFEESLEPDKFYLFAVLDSLPHGGELEVALEALSSNLFGQETGSATIGYDKDTRSLVLFQRAELTSMDDRKMKELITSFLAELSYLKTKFQELGTLTDLPG
;
A
#
# COMPACT_ATOMS: atom_id res chain seq x y z
N MET A 1 20.96 -8.89 -2.62
CA MET A 1 20.45 -8.10 -1.49
C MET A 1 19.17 -8.75 -1.05
N ASP A 2 19.02 -9.00 0.24
CA ASP A 2 17.81 -9.58 0.83
C ASP A 2 16.74 -8.48 1.05
N LEU A 3 15.45 -8.82 0.98
CA LEU A 3 14.36 -7.85 1.20
C LEU A 3 14.47 -7.21 2.58
N LYS A 4 14.79 -8.02 3.61
CA LYS A 4 14.99 -7.55 4.98
C LYS A 4 16.14 -6.55 5.07
N GLU A 5 17.23 -6.79 4.35
CA GLU A 5 18.36 -5.89 4.28
C GLU A 5 17.97 -4.54 3.65
N ALA A 6 17.23 -4.58 2.53
CA ALA A 6 16.77 -3.39 1.83
C ALA A 6 15.81 -2.54 2.67
N VAL A 7 14.83 -3.18 3.33
CA VAL A 7 13.90 -2.50 4.25
C VAL A 7 14.65 -1.86 5.41
N ASN A 8 15.58 -2.59 6.04
CA ASN A 8 16.38 -2.05 7.14
C ASN A 8 17.25 -0.86 6.71
N GLY A 9 17.78 -0.86 5.48
CA GLY A 9 18.46 0.29 4.87
C GLY A 9 17.57 1.52 4.85
N PHE A 10 16.34 1.37 4.36
CA PHE A 10 15.35 2.43 4.33
C PHE A 10 14.98 2.97 5.73
N LEU A 11 14.72 2.11 6.71
CA LEU A 11 14.32 2.53 8.08
C LEU A 11 15.33 3.45 8.74
N ARG A 12 16.63 3.14 8.57
CA ARG A 12 17.73 3.97 9.08
C ARG A 12 17.70 5.40 8.55
N SER A 13 17.13 5.60 7.36
CA SER A 13 17.10 6.90 6.67
C SER A 13 15.84 7.73 6.89
N THR A 14 14.75 7.12 7.38
CA THR A 14 13.41 7.75 7.44
C THR A 14 12.75 7.75 8.82
N GLY A 15 13.35 7.08 9.82
CA GLY A 15 12.82 7.07 11.19
C GLY A 15 11.62 6.14 11.39
N GLY A 16 11.29 5.30 10.41
CA GLY A 16 10.31 4.22 10.59
C GLY A 16 10.84 3.13 11.54
N TYR A 17 9.92 2.39 12.17
CA TYR A 17 10.28 1.28 13.05
C TYR A 17 9.57 -0.02 12.63
N PRO A 18 10.24 -1.17 12.76
CA PRO A 18 9.63 -2.46 12.46
C PRO A 18 8.56 -2.79 13.51
N ILE A 19 7.39 -3.21 13.03
CA ILE A 19 6.29 -3.73 13.87
C ILE A 19 6.34 -5.26 13.89
N GLN A 20 6.66 -5.86 12.75
CA GLN A 20 6.80 -7.30 12.56
C GLN A 20 7.93 -7.56 11.55
N SER A 21 8.85 -8.46 11.86
CA SER A 21 10.03 -8.74 11.02
C SER A 21 10.29 -10.23 10.81
N ASP A 22 9.30 -11.05 11.14
CA ASP A 22 9.34 -12.51 11.01
C ASP A 22 8.52 -12.93 9.79
N ASP A 23 9.11 -13.81 8.97
CA ASP A 23 8.62 -14.25 7.66
C ASP A 23 7.16 -14.70 7.66
N PRO A 24 6.42 -14.52 6.54
CA PRO A 24 6.87 -14.02 5.23
C PRO A 24 6.63 -12.53 4.96
N ILE A 25 6.13 -11.78 5.96
CA ILE A 25 5.73 -10.37 5.79
C ILE A 25 6.47 -9.49 6.79
N ILE A 26 7.21 -8.51 6.27
CA ILE A 26 7.86 -7.46 7.06
C ILE A 26 6.91 -6.26 7.15
N LYS A 27 6.55 -5.84 8.36
CA LYS A 27 5.70 -4.66 8.60
C LYS A 27 6.47 -3.56 9.28
N VAL A 28 6.29 -2.35 8.79
CA VAL A 28 6.96 -1.14 9.24
C VAL A 28 5.92 -0.07 9.51
N GLN A 29 6.07 0.67 10.60
CA GLN A 29 5.32 1.90 10.83
C GLN A 29 6.10 3.12 10.33
N ILE A 30 5.43 3.96 9.56
CA ILE A 30 5.93 5.25 9.08
C ILE A 30 5.10 6.36 9.71
N ASN A 31 5.78 7.37 10.26
CA ASN A 31 5.18 8.56 10.87
C ASN A 31 4.10 8.27 11.94
N ASN A 32 4.20 7.15 12.66
CA ASN A 32 3.23 6.67 13.66
C ASN A 32 1.79 6.41 13.14
N GLU A 33 1.53 6.56 11.84
CA GLU A 33 0.16 6.51 11.31
C GLU A 33 -0.03 5.43 10.23
N THR A 34 0.99 5.20 9.41
CA THR A 34 0.86 4.30 8.25
C THR A 34 1.68 3.04 8.48
N VAL A 35 1.04 1.88 8.34
CA VAL A 35 1.71 0.59 8.31
C VAL A 35 1.95 0.21 6.86
N LEU A 36 3.23 0.08 6.49
CA LEU A 36 3.67 -0.50 5.24
C LEU A 36 4.03 -1.97 5.48
N ALA A 37 3.62 -2.83 4.56
CA ALA A 37 3.97 -4.24 4.56
C ALA A 37 4.75 -4.59 3.31
N PHE A 38 5.74 -5.46 3.47
CA PHE A 38 6.60 -5.97 2.42
C PHE A 38 6.52 -7.49 2.45
N GLU A 39 6.25 -8.10 1.31
CA GLU A 39 6.15 -9.55 1.16
C GLU A 39 6.95 -10.00 -0.05
N GLU A 40 7.74 -11.06 0.10
CA GLU A 40 8.43 -11.65 -1.04
C GLU A 40 7.43 -12.23 -2.04
N SER A 41 7.69 -12.01 -3.33
CA SER A 41 6.89 -12.63 -4.37
C SER A 41 7.27 -14.10 -4.53
N LEU A 42 6.34 -14.90 -5.03
CA LEU A 42 6.65 -16.25 -5.54
C LEU A 42 7.57 -16.20 -6.77
N GLU A 43 7.61 -15.06 -7.47
CA GLU A 43 8.58 -14.81 -8.53
C GLU A 43 9.94 -14.45 -7.91
N PRO A 44 11.04 -15.05 -8.38
CA PRO A 44 12.37 -14.71 -7.91
C PRO A 44 12.66 -13.21 -8.02
N ASP A 45 13.38 -12.69 -7.03
CA ASP A 45 13.89 -11.32 -7.00
C ASP A 45 12.81 -10.23 -7.08
N LYS A 46 11.58 -10.52 -6.66
CA LYS A 46 10.48 -9.56 -6.60
C LYS A 46 9.85 -9.53 -5.22
N PHE A 47 9.26 -8.39 -4.90
CA PHE A 47 8.47 -8.23 -3.68
C PHE A 47 7.25 -7.35 -3.95
N TYR A 48 6.30 -7.41 -3.04
CA TYR A 48 5.17 -6.53 -2.96
C TYR A 48 5.34 -5.55 -1.80
N LEU A 49 5.16 -4.27 -2.08
CA LEU A 49 4.92 -3.23 -1.08
C LEU A 49 3.40 -3.01 -1.03
N PHE A 50 2.80 -3.03 0.14
CA PHE A 50 1.37 -2.81 0.27
C PHE A 50 1.00 -2.13 1.58
N ALA A 51 -0.17 -1.49 1.56
CA ALA A 51 -0.76 -0.85 2.72
C ALA A 51 -2.28 -0.92 2.64
N VAL A 52 -2.92 -1.00 3.80
CA VAL A 52 -4.37 -0.85 3.89
C VAL A 52 -4.73 0.58 3.51
N LEU A 53 -5.60 0.69 2.52
CA LEU A 53 -6.15 1.96 2.08
C LEU A 53 -7.30 2.37 2.99
N ASP A 54 -8.35 1.55 3.04
CA ASP A 54 -9.51 1.76 3.89
C ASP A 54 -10.25 0.44 4.16
N SER A 55 -11.04 0.39 5.22
CA SER A 55 -11.98 -0.71 5.49
C SER A 55 -13.32 -0.39 4.84
N LEU A 56 -13.94 -1.37 4.18
CA LEU A 56 -15.21 -1.13 3.52
C LEU A 56 -16.35 -1.02 4.54
N PRO A 57 -17.18 0.04 4.46
CA PRO A 57 -18.41 0.14 5.24
C PRO A 57 -19.39 -0.98 4.84
N HIS A 58 -20.26 -1.40 5.77
CA HIS A 58 -21.23 -2.48 5.47
C HIS A 58 -22.33 -2.07 4.48
N GLY A 59 -22.43 -0.77 4.13
CA GLY A 59 -23.24 -0.23 3.04
C GLY A 59 -22.37 0.61 2.13
N GLY A 60 -22.67 0.68 0.82
CA GLY A 60 -21.85 1.42 -0.14
C GLY A 60 -20.64 0.67 -0.73
N GLU A 61 -20.49 -0.63 -0.43
CA GLU A 61 -19.35 -1.43 -0.93
C GLU A 61 -19.28 -1.45 -2.46
N LEU A 62 -20.44 -1.43 -3.15
CA LEU A 62 -20.49 -1.48 -4.60
C LEU A 62 -19.92 -0.20 -5.21
N GLU A 63 -20.35 0.96 -4.71
CA GLU A 63 -19.89 2.28 -5.15
C GLU A 63 -18.39 2.43 -4.92
N VAL A 64 -17.93 2.04 -3.72
CA VAL A 64 -16.51 2.07 -3.36
C VAL A 64 -15.70 1.09 -4.23
N ALA A 65 -16.21 -0.10 -4.51
CA ALA A 65 -15.54 -1.07 -5.37
C ALA A 65 -15.47 -0.61 -6.84
N LEU A 66 -16.53 -0.01 -7.38
CA LEU A 66 -16.53 0.56 -8.72
C LEU A 66 -15.53 1.72 -8.83
N GLU A 67 -15.44 2.56 -7.80
CA GLU A 67 -14.46 3.63 -7.75
C GLU A 67 -13.03 3.07 -7.71
N ALA A 68 -12.76 2.05 -6.88
CA ALA A 68 -11.47 1.37 -6.85
C ALA A 68 -11.06 0.76 -8.20
N LEU A 69 -12.01 0.15 -8.92
CA LEU A 69 -11.78 -0.35 -10.27
C LEU A 69 -11.50 0.77 -11.26
N SER A 70 -12.20 1.90 -11.14
CA SER A 70 -11.98 3.10 -11.96
C SER A 70 -10.59 3.71 -11.71
N SER A 71 -10.17 3.84 -10.44
CA SER A 71 -8.85 4.32 -10.04
C SER A 71 -7.69 3.46 -10.57
N ASN A 72 -7.94 2.18 -10.83
CA ASN A 72 -6.97 1.28 -11.46
C ASN A 72 -6.82 1.51 -12.97
N LEU A 73 -7.70 2.27 -13.62
CA LEU A 73 -7.62 2.50 -15.07
C LEU A 73 -6.37 3.31 -15.43
N PHE A 74 -5.52 2.68 -16.23
CA PHE A 74 -4.31 3.27 -16.82
C PHE A 74 -3.31 3.88 -15.82
N GLY A 75 -3.42 3.54 -14.53
CA GLY A 75 -2.51 4.05 -13.49
C GLY A 75 -2.57 5.58 -13.29
N GLN A 76 -3.63 6.26 -13.74
CA GLN A 76 -3.69 7.72 -13.62
C GLN A 76 -3.73 8.19 -12.18
N GLU A 77 -4.43 7.44 -11.31
CA GLU A 77 -4.57 7.76 -9.90
C GLU A 77 -3.69 6.91 -8.99
N THR A 78 -3.40 5.69 -9.41
CA THR A 78 -2.60 4.69 -8.67
C THR A 78 -1.14 4.68 -9.07
N GLY A 79 -0.75 5.43 -10.10
CA GLY A 79 0.62 5.44 -10.63
C GLY A 79 1.05 4.05 -11.07
N SER A 80 2.03 3.49 -10.35
CA SER A 80 2.52 2.11 -10.59
C SER A 80 1.93 1.07 -9.64
N ALA A 81 1.11 1.50 -8.68
CA ALA A 81 0.41 0.63 -7.75
C ALA A 81 -0.93 0.16 -8.32
N THR A 82 -1.61 -0.69 -7.56
CA THR A 82 -2.92 -1.25 -7.90
C THR A 82 -3.74 -1.37 -6.62
N ILE A 83 -5.03 -1.09 -6.70
CA ILE A 83 -5.98 -1.31 -5.61
C ILE A 83 -6.54 -2.72 -5.75
N GLY A 84 -6.38 -3.51 -4.70
CA GLY A 84 -6.99 -4.82 -4.51
C GLY A 84 -8.00 -4.82 -3.36
N TYR A 85 -8.73 -5.92 -3.24
CA TYR A 85 -9.65 -6.17 -2.14
C TYR A 85 -9.16 -7.38 -1.33
N ASP A 86 -8.92 -7.16 -0.04
CA ASP A 86 -8.69 -8.23 0.92
C ASP A 86 -10.03 -8.63 1.55
N LYS A 87 -10.49 -9.83 1.20
CA LYS A 87 -11.77 -10.38 1.69
C LYS A 87 -11.74 -10.73 3.18
N ASP A 88 -10.57 -11.05 3.73
CA ASP A 88 -10.46 -11.56 5.09
C ASP A 88 -10.56 -10.39 6.09
N THR A 89 -10.03 -9.24 5.72
CA THR A 89 -10.13 -7.98 6.49
C THR A 89 -11.24 -7.05 6.00
N ARG A 90 -11.86 -7.34 4.84
CA ARG A 90 -12.81 -6.48 4.12
C ARG A 90 -12.25 -5.07 3.89
N SER A 91 -11.01 -5.01 3.43
CA SER A 91 -10.30 -3.76 3.20
C SER A 91 -9.88 -3.61 1.74
N LEU A 92 -9.86 -2.37 1.27
CA LEU A 92 -9.11 -2.01 0.09
C LEU A 92 -7.62 -1.95 0.45
N VAL A 93 -6.79 -2.51 -0.42
CA VAL A 93 -5.34 -2.56 -0.24
C VAL A 93 -4.70 -1.94 -1.46
N LEU A 94 -3.86 -0.93 -1.26
CA LEU A 94 -2.97 -0.46 -2.31
C LEU A 94 -1.71 -1.33 -2.28
N PHE A 95 -1.32 -1.88 -3.42
CA PHE A 95 -0.11 -2.69 -3.54
C PHE A 95 0.68 -2.37 -4.80
N GLN A 96 2.00 -2.51 -4.74
CA GLN A 96 2.91 -2.32 -5.85
C GLN A 96 3.95 -3.43 -5.86
N ARG A 97 4.17 -4.03 -7.04
CA ARG A 97 5.25 -5.00 -7.25
C ARG A 97 6.53 -4.28 -7.64
N ALA A 98 7.66 -4.67 -7.08
CA ALA A 98 8.97 -4.13 -7.42
C ALA A 98 10.04 -5.22 -7.54
N GLU A 99 11.13 -4.91 -8.25
CA GLU A 99 12.29 -5.80 -8.42
C GLU A 99 13.36 -5.53 -7.35
N LEU A 100 13.81 -6.57 -6.66
CA LEU A 100 14.80 -6.49 -5.59
C LEU A 100 16.23 -6.37 -6.13
N THR A 101 16.53 -7.04 -7.25
CA THR A 101 17.89 -7.08 -7.85
C THR A 101 18.39 -5.72 -8.31
N SER A 102 17.50 -4.84 -8.75
CA SER A 102 17.86 -3.50 -9.21
C SER A 102 17.73 -2.44 -8.11
N MET A 103 17.36 -2.84 -6.89
CA MET A 103 17.05 -1.93 -5.80
C MET A 103 18.31 -1.46 -5.08
N ASP A 104 18.42 -0.16 -4.86
CA ASP A 104 19.40 0.48 -3.97
C ASP A 104 18.64 1.37 -2.97
N ASP A 105 19.33 1.92 -1.98
CA ASP A 105 18.70 2.77 -0.96
C ASP A 105 17.93 3.97 -1.56
N ARG A 106 18.44 4.53 -2.67
CA ARG A 106 17.81 5.67 -3.35
C ARG A 106 16.51 5.23 -4.03
N LYS A 107 16.53 4.13 -4.78
CA LYS A 107 15.37 3.59 -5.48
C LYS A 107 14.30 3.09 -4.51
N MET A 108 14.71 2.47 -3.39
CA MET A 108 13.78 2.07 -2.33
C MET A 108 13.09 3.30 -1.73
N LYS A 109 13.85 4.36 -1.46
CA LYS A 109 13.29 5.62 -0.97
C LYS A 109 12.33 6.26 -1.99
N GLU A 110 12.70 6.29 -3.27
CA GLU A 110 11.85 6.81 -4.35
C GLU A 110 10.54 6.01 -4.45
N LEU A 111 10.63 4.68 -4.47
CA LEU A 111 9.48 3.75 -4.49
C LEU A 111 8.53 4.01 -3.32
N ILE A 112 9.05 4.04 -2.09
CA ILE A 112 8.22 4.22 -0.90
C ILE A 112 7.62 5.64 -0.87
N THR A 113 8.38 6.65 -1.30
CA THR A 113 7.88 8.04 -1.33
C THR A 113 6.74 8.19 -2.34
N SER A 114 6.87 7.63 -3.56
CA SER A 114 5.80 7.67 -4.55
C SER A 114 4.58 6.89 -4.07
N PHE A 115 4.80 5.70 -3.51
CA PHE A 115 3.74 4.85 -2.97
C PHE A 115 2.97 5.55 -1.84
N LEU A 116 3.66 6.25 -0.92
CA LEU A 116 3.02 7.00 0.15
C LEU A 116 2.21 8.19 -0.37
N ALA A 117 2.67 8.85 -1.45
CA ALA A 117 1.92 9.94 -2.07
C ALA A 117 0.62 9.43 -2.72
N GLU A 118 0.69 8.32 -3.46
CA GLU A 118 -0.47 7.63 -4.05
C GLU A 118 -1.44 7.17 -2.95
N LEU A 119 -0.92 6.54 -1.89
CA LEU A 119 -1.71 6.10 -0.74
C LEU A 119 -2.42 7.27 -0.06
N SER A 120 -1.73 8.38 0.17
CA SER A 120 -2.32 9.56 0.82
C SER A 120 -3.41 10.20 -0.03
N TYR A 121 -3.20 10.31 -1.34
CA TYR A 121 -4.21 10.83 -2.26
C TYR A 121 -5.47 9.96 -2.26
N LEU A 122 -5.30 8.65 -2.42
CA LEU A 122 -6.42 7.74 -2.49
C LEU A 122 -7.15 7.62 -1.14
N LYS A 123 -6.45 7.62 0.00
CA LYS A 123 -7.08 7.65 1.32
C LYS A 123 -8.06 8.82 1.46
N THR A 124 -7.65 10.02 1.09
CA THR A 124 -8.54 11.20 1.12
C THR A 124 -9.76 10.99 0.22
N LYS A 125 -9.53 10.53 -1.02
CA LYS A 125 -10.60 10.28 -1.99
C LYS A 125 -11.65 9.28 -1.49
N PHE A 126 -11.21 8.15 -0.92
CA PHE A 126 -12.11 7.10 -0.43
C PHE A 126 -12.81 7.48 0.88
N GLN A 127 -12.17 8.27 1.74
CA GLN A 127 -12.83 8.84 2.93
C GLN A 127 -13.97 9.78 2.52
N GLU A 128 -13.74 10.67 1.56
CA GLU A 128 -14.79 11.56 1.04
C GLU A 128 -15.96 10.75 0.45
N LEU A 129 -15.67 9.70 -0.31
CA LEU A 129 -16.71 8.82 -0.87
C LEU A 129 -17.52 8.11 0.23
N GLY A 130 -16.85 7.56 1.24
CA GLY A 130 -17.51 6.90 2.37
C GLY A 130 -18.46 7.83 3.14
N THR A 131 -18.03 9.08 3.36
CA THR A 131 -18.90 10.08 4.02
C THR A 131 -20.14 10.46 3.19
N LEU A 132 -20.06 10.39 1.87
CA LEU A 132 -21.19 10.66 0.98
C LEU A 132 -22.18 9.50 0.95
N THR A 133 -21.70 8.26 1.07
CA THR A 133 -22.54 7.06 1.07
C THR A 133 -23.27 6.80 2.38
N ASP A 134 -22.81 7.40 3.49
CA ASP A 134 -23.43 7.30 4.82
C ASP A 134 -24.59 8.29 5.05
N LEU A 135 -24.89 9.16 4.08
CA LEU A 135 -26.02 10.09 4.18
C LEU A 135 -27.35 9.35 3.92
N PRO A 136 -28.39 9.53 4.77
CA PRO A 136 -29.69 8.93 4.52
C PRO A 136 -30.31 9.52 3.25
N GLY A 137 -30.56 8.63 2.26
CA GLY A 137 -31.30 8.93 1.04
C GLY A 137 -32.80 9.09 1.25
#